data_AF-A0A437CWL6-F1
#
_entry.id   AF-A0A437CWL6-F1
#
_cell.length_a   1.000
_cell.length_b   1.000
_cell.length_c   1.000
_cell.angle_alpha   90.00
_cell.angle_beta   90.00
_cell.angle_gamma   90.00
#
_symmetry.space_group_name_H-M   'P 1'
#
loop_
_entity.id
_entity.type
_entity.pdbx_description
1 polymer ?
#
loop_
_entity_poly.entity_id
_entity_poly.type
_entity_poly.pdbx_seq_one_letter_code
_entity_poly.pdbx_strand_id
1 'polypeptide(L)'
;MLWPGRRGAGIELSNTLYRVFNNKSSVDLQSLCISAGEHCWVLYVDVLLLQCDGNLYDAISVAIKAALFNTKIPRVHVSADEEGGKEVELSDDPFDCVRLNVESVPCIVTLCKVGHRHVVDATLQEKACSVASLIIAVTHRER
;
A
#
# COMPACT_ATOMS: atom_id res chain seq x y z
N MET A 1 15.31 -18.33 0.24
CA MET A 1 14.81 -19.58 -0.39
C MET A 1 13.57 -19.22 -1.19
N LEU A 2 13.76 -18.89 -2.47
CA LEU A 2 12.70 -18.45 -3.38
C LEU A 2 11.84 -19.65 -3.74
N TRP A 3 10.51 -19.52 -3.64
CA TRP A 3 9.56 -20.54 -4.04
C TRP A 3 9.75 -20.91 -5.54
N PRO A 4 10.34 -22.06 -5.87
CA PRO A 4 10.55 -22.44 -7.26
C PRO A 4 9.28 -23.13 -7.73
N GLY A 5 8.40 -22.42 -8.45
CA GLY A 5 7.32 -23.11 -9.16
C GLY A 5 6.06 -22.33 -9.55
N ARG A 6 5.86 -21.08 -9.11
CA ARG A 6 4.69 -20.30 -9.56
C ARG A 6 5.09 -18.87 -9.94
N ARG A 7 5.71 -18.72 -11.12
CA ARG A 7 6.01 -17.41 -11.72
C ARG A 7 4.78 -16.49 -11.85
N GLY A 8 3.56 -17.04 -11.87
CA GLY A 8 2.31 -16.27 -11.90
C GLY A 8 1.81 -15.76 -10.54
N ALA A 9 2.20 -16.39 -9.41
CA ALA A 9 1.65 -16.04 -8.10
C ALA A 9 2.08 -14.64 -7.64
N GLY A 10 3.30 -14.21 -7.98
CA GLY A 10 3.76 -12.85 -7.70
C GLY A 10 3.01 -11.79 -8.52
N ILE A 11 2.67 -12.10 -9.77
CA ILE A 11 1.92 -11.18 -10.65
C ILE A 11 0.48 -11.03 -10.16
N GLU A 12 -0.19 -12.12 -9.81
CA GLU A 12 -1.56 -12.08 -9.25
C GLU A 12 -1.61 -11.30 -7.93
N LEU A 13 -0.61 -11.52 -7.06
CA LEU A 13 -0.46 -10.81 -5.80
C LEU A 13 -0.31 -9.30 -6.03
N SER A 14 0.66 -8.89 -6.87
CA SER A 14 0.90 -7.49 -7.20
C SER A 14 -0.30 -6.82 -7.84
N ASN A 15 -0.97 -7.50 -8.77
CA ASN A 15 -2.18 -6.96 -9.42
C ASN A 15 -3.33 -6.77 -8.42
N THR A 16 -3.50 -7.71 -7.48
CA THR A 16 -4.53 -7.61 -6.44
C THR A 16 -4.24 -6.44 -5.51
N LEU A 17 -3.01 -6.33 -5.03
CA LEU A 17 -2.58 -5.22 -4.17
C LEU A 17 -2.71 -3.88 -4.90
N TYR A 18 -2.28 -3.81 -6.16
CA TYR A 18 -2.44 -2.62 -6.98
C TYR A 18 -3.91 -2.21 -7.09
N ARG A 19 -4.83 -3.14 -7.33
CA ARG A 19 -6.28 -2.84 -7.38
C ARG A 19 -6.83 -2.35 -6.05
N VAL A 20 -6.31 -2.83 -4.92
CA VAL A 20 -6.76 -2.44 -3.58
C VAL A 20 -6.25 -1.04 -3.21
N PHE A 21 -4.98 -0.75 -3.48
CA PHE A 21 -4.34 0.50 -3.05
C PHE A 21 -4.44 1.62 -4.09
N ASN A 22 -4.53 1.32 -5.39
CA ASN A 22 -4.71 2.30 -6.45
C ASN A 22 -6.19 2.70 -6.62
N ASN A 23 -6.83 3.07 -5.52
CA ASN A 23 -8.15 3.67 -5.51
C ASN A 23 -8.00 5.14 -5.09
N LYS A 24 -8.72 6.04 -5.77
CA LYS A 24 -8.67 7.50 -5.56
C LYS A 24 -8.99 7.92 -4.11
N SER A 25 -9.70 7.08 -3.37
CA SER A 25 -10.05 7.33 -1.98
C SER A 25 -8.99 6.85 -0.98
N SER A 26 -8.00 6.04 -1.38
CA SER A 26 -7.09 5.38 -0.44
C SER A 26 -6.04 6.33 0.11
N VAL A 27 -5.42 7.12 -0.76
CA VAL A 27 -4.37 8.10 -0.45
C VAL A 27 -4.72 9.41 -1.16
N ASP A 28 -4.60 10.54 -0.45
CA ASP A 28 -4.82 11.85 -1.05
C ASP A 28 -3.67 12.23 -1.99
N LEU A 29 -3.84 11.89 -3.27
CA LEU A 29 -2.88 12.20 -4.33
C LEU A 29 -2.78 13.70 -4.63
N GLN A 30 -3.76 14.53 -4.22
CA GLN A 30 -3.69 15.97 -4.43
C GLN A 30 -2.64 16.61 -3.52
N SER A 31 -2.51 16.11 -2.28
CA SER A 31 -1.45 16.53 -1.36
C SER A 31 -0.03 16.27 -1.86
N LEU A 32 0.12 15.38 -2.86
CA LEU A 32 1.39 15.02 -3.49
C LEU A 32 1.75 15.88 -4.70
N CYS A 33 0.84 16.74 -5.16
CA CYS A 33 1.09 17.66 -6.26
C CYS A 33 1.92 18.84 -5.78
N ILE A 34 3.02 19.13 -6.46
CA ILE A 34 3.91 20.26 -6.15
C ILE A 34 3.55 21.45 -7.06
N SER A 35 3.55 21.22 -8.37
CA SER A 35 3.15 22.19 -9.40
C SER A 35 2.34 21.47 -10.47
N ALA A 36 1.09 21.89 -10.66
CA ALA A 36 0.16 21.22 -11.55
C ALA A 36 0.69 21.21 -13.00
N GLY A 37 0.78 20.01 -13.58
CA GLY A 37 1.28 19.82 -14.95
C GLY A 37 2.82 19.79 -15.07
N GLU A 38 3.56 20.00 -13.98
CA GLU A 38 5.02 20.05 -13.99
C GLU A 38 5.64 19.03 -13.02
N HIS A 39 5.29 19.11 -11.73
CA HIS A 39 5.96 18.35 -10.67
C HIS A 39 4.97 17.74 -9.67
N CYS A 40 5.17 16.47 -9.35
CA CYS A 40 4.44 15.76 -8.30
C CYS A 40 5.31 14.66 -7.69
N TRP A 41 4.96 14.24 -6.48
CA TRP A 41 5.57 13.10 -5.83
C TRP A 41 5.02 11.79 -6.39
N VAL A 42 5.90 10.81 -6.58
CA VAL A 42 5.55 9.43 -6.90
C VAL A 42 6.01 8.54 -5.75
N LEU A 43 5.06 7.81 -5.15
CA LEU A 43 5.34 6.88 -4.06
C LEU A 43 5.52 5.47 -4.65
N TYR A 44 6.75 4.95 -4.57
CA TYR A 44 7.05 3.56 -4.88
C TYR A 44 6.98 2.74 -3.60
N VAL A 45 6.17 1.67 -3.62
CA VAL A 45 6.00 0.76 -2.49
C VAL A 45 6.54 -0.61 -2.88
N ASP A 46 7.64 -1.00 -2.25
CA ASP A 46 8.28 -2.29 -2.46
C ASP A 46 7.95 -3.25 -1.32
N VAL A 47 7.49 -4.44 -1.68
CA VAL A 47 7.14 -5.50 -0.72
C VAL A 47 8.11 -6.66 -0.90
N LEU A 48 8.89 -6.95 0.16
CA LEU A 48 9.79 -8.10 0.21
C LEU A 48 9.25 -9.16 1.16
N LEU A 49 8.97 -10.35 0.63
CA LEU A 49 8.50 -11.49 1.41
C LEU A 49 9.67 -12.30 1.96
N LEU A 50 9.80 -12.33 3.28
CA LEU A 50 10.85 -13.09 3.96
C LEU A 50 10.42 -14.53 4.25
N GLN A 51 9.18 -14.72 4.69
CA GLN A 51 8.57 -16.01 4.98
C GLN A 51 7.09 -15.96 4.57
N CYS A 52 6.56 -17.11 4.17
CA CYS A 52 5.15 -17.27 3.84
C CYS A 52 4.64 -18.54 4.51
N ASP A 53 3.80 -18.38 5.54
CA ASP A 53 3.15 -19.48 6.26
C ASP A 53 1.62 -19.35 6.28
N GLY A 54 1.07 -18.75 5.21
CA GLY A 54 -0.35 -18.44 5.11
C GLY A 54 -0.61 -16.94 5.18
N ASN A 55 -1.90 -16.59 5.14
CA ASN A 55 -2.46 -15.24 5.28
C ASN A 55 -1.69 -14.05 4.64
N LEU A 56 -1.11 -14.28 3.47
CA LEU A 56 -0.13 -13.36 2.87
C LEU A 56 -0.70 -11.97 2.53
N TYR A 57 -1.93 -11.91 2.01
CA TYR A 57 -2.55 -10.65 1.59
C TYR A 57 -2.77 -9.71 2.77
N ASP A 58 -3.26 -10.25 3.88
CA ASP A 58 -3.57 -9.50 5.10
C ASP A 58 -2.27 -8.92 5.67
N ALA A 59 -1.23 -9.75 5.82
CA ALA A 59 0.08 -9.31 6.30
C ALA A 59 0.70 -8.20 5.44
N ILE A 60 0.65 -8.33 4.11
CA ILE A 60 1.17 -7.30 3.20
C ILE A 60 0.35 -6.00 3.33
N SER A 61 -0.98 -6.10 3.43
CA SER A 61 -1.82 -4.91 3.54
C SER A 61 -1.52 -4.09 4.79
N VAL A 62 -1.28 -4.77 5.93
CA VAL A 62 -0.87 -4.12 7.18
C VAL A 62 0.51 -3.50 7.03
N ALA A 63 1.46 -4.22 6.40
CA ALA A 63 2.81 -3.71 6.15
C ALA A 63 2.79 -2.45 5.28
N ILE A 64 2.00 -2.43 4.19
CA ILE A 64 1.83 -1.27 3.32
C ILE A 64 1.22 -0.10 4.09
N LYS A 65 0.14 -0.34 4.85
CA LYS A 65 -0.49 0.72 5.65
C LYS A 65 0.46 1.32 6.69
N ALA A 66 1.23 0.47 7.37
CA ALA A 66 2.24 0.90 8.34
C ALA A 66 3.39 1.66 7.68
N ALA A 67 3.85 1.22 6.50
CA ALA A 67 4.88 1.91 5.73
C ALA A 67 4.41 3.30 5.30
N LEU A 68 3.18 3.43 4.78
CA LEU A 68 2.59 4.71 4.42
C LEU A 68 2.43 5.63 5.64
N PHE A 69 2.02 5.08 6.79
CA PHE A 69 1.90 5.85 8.04
C PHE A 69 3.24 6.42 8.50
N ASN A 70 4.32 5.64 8.33
CA ASN A 70 5.67 6.03 8.73
C ASN A 70 6.41 6.85 7.66
N THR A 71 5.83 7.01 6.47
CA THR A 71 6.43 7.77 5.36
C THR A 71 6.48 9.25 5.72
N LYS A 72 7.65 9.86 5.52
CA LYS A 72 7.90 11.29 5.70
C LYS A 72 8.32 11.86 4.36
N ILE A 73 7.52 12.77 3.82
CA ILE A 73 7.80 13.44 2.55
C ILE A 73 8.42 14.79 2.87
N PRO A 74 9.63 15.10 2.38
CA PRO A 74 10.27 16.39 2.64
C PRO A 74 9.41 17.53 2.09
N ARG A 75 9.37 18.65 2.81
CA ARG A 75 8.66 19.84 2.31
C ARG A 75 9.37 20.36 1.05
N VAL A 76 8.55 20.85 0.12
CA VAL A 76 9.02 21.48 -1.11
C VAL A 76 8.66 22.95 -1.06
N HIS A 77 9.63 23.81 -1.34
CA HIS A 77 9.46 25.24 -1.52
C HIS A 77 9.53 25.55 -3.02
N VAL A 78 8.56 26.31 -3.52
CA VAL A 78 8.53 26.74 -4.92
C VAL A 78 8.70 28.25 -4.93
N SER A 79 9.83 28.71 -5.46
CA SER A 79 10.13 30.12 -5.71
C SER A 79 9.98 30.44 -7.20
N ALA A 80 9.72 31.71 -7.49
CA ALA A 80 9.71 32.22 -8.86
C ALA A 80 11.01 33.01 -9.09
N ASP A 81 11.71 32.70 -10.17
CA ASP A 81 12.86 33.44 -10.66
C ASP A 81 12.42 34.75 -11.35
N GLU A 82 13.33 35.72 -11.46
CA GLU A 82 13.11 37.02 -12.09
C GLU A 82 12.72 36.91 -13.58
N GLU A 83 13.11 35.81 -14.24
CA GLU A 83 12.74 35.49 -15.63
C GLU A 83 11.44 34.67 -15.76
N GLY A 84 10.75 34.40 -14.64
CA GLY A 84 9.48 33.64 -14.60
C GLY A 84 9.66 32.11 -14.58
N GLY A 85 10.88 31.61 -14.40
CA GLY A 85 11.14 30.20 -14.10
C GLY A 85 10.65 29.84 -12.69
N LYS A 86 10.20 28.60 -12.48
CA LYS A 86 9.92 28.08 -11.14
C LYS A 86 11.11 27.26 -10.67
N GLU A 87 11.65 27.57 -9.50
CA GLU A 87 12.68 26.78 -8.85
C GLU A 87 12.04 25.96 -7.72
N VAL A 88 12.44 24.69 -7.63
CA VAL A 88 11.87 23.72 -6.69
C VAL A 88 12.97 23.31 -5.72
N GLU A 89 12.86 23.78 -4.49
CA GLU A 89 13.82 23.50 -3.42
C GLU A 89 13.23 22.51 -2.43
N LEU A 90 14.01 21.50 -2.05
CA LEU A 90 13.65 20.56 -0.98
C LEU A 90 14.19 21.07 0.34
N SER A 91 13.43 20.88 1.42
CA SER A 91 13.90 21.19 2.77
C SER A 91 15.03 20.24 3.20
N ASP A 92 16.13 20.81 3.69
CA ASP A 92 17.28 20.06 4.22
C ASP A 92 17.08 19.63 5.69
N ASP A 93 16.03 20.13 6.36
CA ASP A 93 15.72 19.73 7.73
C ASP A 93 15.00 18.36 7.75
N PRO A 94 15.60 17.30 8.34
CA PRO A 94 14.98 15.98 8.42
C PRO A 94 13.68 15.94 9.25
N PHE A 95 13.38 17.01 10.01
CA PHE A 95 12.14 17.15 10.76
C PHE A 95 11.05 17.93 10.00
N ASP A 96 11.41 18.69 8.96
CA ASP A 96 10.45 19.41 8.12
C ASP A 96 9.88 18.51 7.02
N CYS A 97 8.94 17.68 7.43
CA CYS A 97 8.30 16.71 6.58
C CYS A 97 6.77 16.70 6.75
N VAL A 98 6.09 16.34 5.67
CA VAL A 98 4.65 16.08 5.65
C VAL A 98 4.42 14.58 5.75
N ARG A 99 3.42 14.18 6.54
CA ARG A 99 2.96 12.80 6.63
C ARG A 99 1.68 12.62 5.85
N LEU A 100 1.49 11.41 5.34
CA LEU A 100 0.28 11.01 4.64
C LEU A 100 -0.87 10.74 5.62
N ASN A 101 -2.09 11.12 5.27
CA ASN A 101 -3.27 10.56 5.94
C ASN A 101 -3.49 9.12 5.46
N VAL A 102 -3.57 8.17 6.40
CA VAL A 102 -3.74 6.73 6.13
C VAL A 102 -5.07 6.15 6.63
N GLU A 103 -6.00 6.98 7.09
CA GLU A 103 -7.30 6.52 7.61
C GLU A 103 -8.07 5.69 6.56
N SER A 104 -8.06 6.18 5.32
CA SER A 104 -8.70 5.56 4.17
C SER A 104 -7.89 4.45 3.51
N VAL A 105 -6.66 4.17 3.97
CA VAL A 105 -5.86 3.07 3.45
C VAL A 105 -6.48 1.74 3.94
N PRO A 106 -6.86 0.83 3.03
CA PRO A 106 -7.55 -0.39 3.39
C PRO A 106 -6.62 -1.42 4.06
N CYS A 107 -7.21 -2.26 4.90
CA CYS A 107 -6.63 -3.54 5.32
C CYS A 107 -7.34 -4.67 4.60
N ILE A 108 -6.60 -5.70 4.21
CA ILE A 108 -7.14 -6.90 3.58
C ILE A 108 -7.45 -7.94 4.66
N VAL A 109 -8.59 -8.62 4.51
CA VAL A 109 -9.00 -9.77 5.32
C VAL A 109 -9.29 -10.94 4.38
N THR A 110 -8.63 -12.08 4.63
CA THR A 110 -8.80 -13.31 3.87
C THR A 110 -9.66 -14.32 4.65
N LEU A 111 -10.81 -14.70 4.09
CA LEU A 111 -11.69 -15.74 4.63
C LEU A 111 -11.55 -17.04 3.83
N CYS A 112 -11.13 -18.12 4.49
CA CYS A 112 -11.07 -19.46 3.91
C CYS A 112 -12.28 -20.29 4.32
N LYS A 113 -12.95 -20.94 3.36
CA LYS A 113 -14.07 -21.84 3.62
C LYS A 113 -13.56 -23.27 3.83
N VAL A 114 -13.73 -23.80 5.04
CA VAL A 114 -13.38 -25.18 5.41
C VAL A 114 -14.65 -25.90 5.86
N GLY A 115 -15.10 -26.88 5.06
CA GLY A 115 -16.40 -27.51 5.24
C GLY A 115 -17.54 -26.49 5.28
N HIS A 116 -18.30 -26.47 6.38
CA HIS A 116 -19.42 -25.54 6.60
C HIS A 116 -19.04 -24.28 7.40
N ARG A 117 -17.76 -24.05 7.70
CA ARG A 117 -17.27 -22.92 8.49
C ARG A 117 -16.32 -22.04 7.68
N HIS A 118 -16.06 -20.85 8.21
CA HIS A 118 -15.11 -19.89 7.66
C HIS A 118 -13.99 -19.68 8.70
N VAL A 119 -12.76 -19.61 8.22
CA VAL A 119 -11.54 -19.41 9.01
C VAL A 119 -10.85 -18.16 8.49
N VAL A 120 -10.43 -17.30 9.39
CA VAL A 120 -9.55 -16.14 9.12
C VAL A 120 -8.15 -16.49 9.57
N ASP A 121 -7.14 -15.81 9.01
CA ASP A 121 -5.73 -16.08 9.32
C ASP A 121 -5.34 -17.56 9.13
N ALA A 122 -5.86 -18.16 8.05
CA ALA A 122 -5.63 -19.56 7.78
C ALA A 122 -4.15 -19.84 7.48
N THR A 123 -3.57 -20.77 8.24
CA THR A 123 -2.25 -21.37 8.00
C THR A 123 -2.21 -22.05 6.62
N LEU A 124 -1.02 -22.38 6.12
CA LEU A 124 -0.89 -23.12 4.86
C LEU A 124 -1.67 -24.44 4.86
N GLN A 125 -1.65 -25.15 5.99
CA GLN A 125 -2.34 -26.42 6.19
C GLN A 125 -3.86 -26.24 6.17
N GLU A 126 -4.39 -25.22 6.87
CA GLU A 126 -5.83 -24.91 6.84
C GLU A 126 -6.30 -24.46 5.47
N LYS A 127 -5.48 -23.66 4.78
CA LYS A 127 -5.76 -23.23 3.40
C LYS A 127 -5.79 -24.41 2.42
N ALA A 128 -4.92 -25.41 2.60
CA ALA A 128 -4.93 -26.62 1.78
C ALA A 128 -6.20 -27.46 1.97
N CYS A 129 -6.82 -27.40 3.15
CA CYS A 129 -8.11 -28.01 3.45
C CYS A 129 -9.32 -27.16 3.03
N SER A 130 -9.10 -25.94 2.51
CA SER A 130 -10.18 -25.03 2.11
C SER A 130 -10.67 -25.30 0.69
N VAL A 131 -11.98 -25.09 0.47
CA VAL A 131 -12.61 -25.24 -0.85
C VAL A 131 -12.71 -23.94 -1.63
N ALA A 132 -12.63 -22.80 -0.92
CA ALA A 132 -12.68 -21.47 -1.49
C ALA A 132 -12.05 -20.46 -0.52
N SER A 133 -11.57 -19.34 -1.06
CA SER A 133 -11.12 -18.19 -0.27
C SER A 133 -11.74 -16.90 -0.81
N LEU A 134 -12.15 -16.01 0.08
CA LEU A 134 -12.66 -14.68 -0.22
C LEU A 134 -11.70 -13.63 0.34
N ILE A 135 -11.29 -12.69 -0.51
CA ILE A 135 -10.39 -11.59 -0.14
C ILE A 135 -11.23 -10.31 -0.10
N ILE A 136 -11.23 -9.63 1.03
CA ILE A 136 -12.01 -8.41 1.25
C ILE A 136 -11.07 -7.29 1.68
N ALA A 137 -11.14 -6.14 1.01
CA ALA A 137 -10.45 -4.92 1.45
C ALA A 137 -11.43 -4.04 2.23
N VAL A 138 -11.07 -3.67 3.46
CA VAL A 138 -11.91 -2.90 4.37
C VAL A 138 -11.17 -1.64 4.80
N THR A 139 -11.85 -0.50 4.73
CA THR A 139 -11.35 0.79 5.22
C THR A 139 -12.01 1.13 6.55
N HIS A 140 -11.36 2.01 7.34
CA HIS A 140 -12.01 2.56 8.52
C HIS A 140 -13.14 3.50 8.07
N ARG A 141 -14.32 3.35 8.68
CA ARG A 141 -15.46 4.25 8.45
C ARG A 141 -15.75 4.95 9.76
N GLU A 142 -15.47 6.26 9.82
CA GLU A 142 -15.97 7.07 10.93
C GLU A 142 -17.50 7.04 10.93
N ARG A 143 -18.08 6.86 12.12
CA ARG A 143 -19.53 6.87 12.37
C ARG A 143 -20.00 8.27 12.70
#